data_AF-A0A7K2MEE3-F1
#
_entry.id   AF-A0A7K2MEE3-F1
#
_cell.length_a   1.000
_cell.length_b   1.000
_cell.length_c   1.000
_cell.angle_alpha   90.00
_cell.angle_beta   90.00
_cell.angle_gamma   90.00
#
_symmetry.space_group_name_H-M   'P 1'
#
loop_
_entity.id
_entity.type
_entity.pdbx_description
1 polymer ?
#
loop_
_entity_poly.entity_id
_entity_poly.type
_entity_poly.pdbx_seq_one_letter_code
_entity_poly.pdbx_strand_id
1 'polypeptide(L)'
;TPTSLVLDGALRGCQLAETVARSAAFDSVHDQLCSPGRISVGTDDCPRPPLRVSPAQEYANHASAGSLIGAAATLLVKHDGSEAAEAVLAGSPKAARYGPAVFHAVLSAALARTGVLVRDPERLRQLEMAGTVVLHPSALRAEDGTADPWAEPVLDAARRAGLRVVVVGDPALEDVTGLADEVVDARRPLDDVVYGLRRDEDEGVVVTVARARSADDHDVLAGLRGSDIAVALTDRDGAVVWGADILALHGLPDVWRVLTAVPAAR
;
A
#
# COMPACT_ATOMS: atom_id res chain seq x y z
N THR A 1 1.47 29.54 -13.08
CA THR A 1 2.10 30.61 -12.27
C THR A 1 3.50 30.17 -11.91
N PRO A 2 4.45 31.08 -11.61
CA PRO A 2 5.80 30.69 -11.15
C PRO A 2 5.77 29.71 -9.97
N THR A 3 4.83 29.88 -9.03
CA THR A 3 4.59 28.94 -7.93
C THR A 3 4.22 27.53 -8.40
N SER A 4 3.42 27.39 -9.46
CA SER A 4 3.07 26.05 -9.97
C SER A 4 4.25 25.35 -10.63
N LEU A 5 5.17 26.09 -11.24
CA LEU A 5 6.42 25.52 -11.79
C LEU A 5 7.35 25.05 -10.67
N VAL A 6 7.45 25.82 -9.57
CA VAL A 6 8.24 25.42 -8.39
C VAL A 6 7.65 24.16 -7.74
N LEU A 7 6.32 24.12 -7.56
CA LEU A 7 5.66 22.94 -6.98
C LEU A 7 5.78 21.70 -7.87
N ASP A 8 5.66 21.86 -9.19
CA ASP A 8 5.86 20.76 -10.13
C ASP A 8 7.33 20.28 -10.11
N GLY A 9 8.29 21.20 -10.14
CA GLY A 9 9.71 20.87 -10.02
C GLY A 9 10.05 20.13 -8.73
N ALA A 10 9.47 20.55 -7.60
CA ALA A 10 9.62 19.86 -6.31
C ALA A 10 9.02 18.45 -6.35
N LEU A 11 7.79 18.29 -6.86
CA LEU A 11 7.15 16.97 -6.99
C LEU A 11 7.99 16.05 -7.90
N ARG A 12 8.43 16.53 -9.06
CA ARG A 12 9.27 15.76 -9.99
C ARG A 12 10.62 15.39 -9.36
N GLY A 13 11.21 16.29 -8.58
CA GLY A 13 12.40 16.00 -7.79
C GLY A 13 12.18 14.85 -6.79
N CYS A 14 11.07 14.88 -6.05
CA CYS A 14 10.70 13.80 -5.13
C CYS A 14 10.46 12.46 -5.86
N GLN A 15 9.72 12.48 -6.97
CA GLN A 15 9.46 11.27 -7.79
C GLN A 15 10.74 10.68 -8.40
N LEU A 16 11.67 11.53 -8.82
CA LEU A 16 12.99 11.10 -9.29
C LEU A 16 13.79 10.46 -8.14
N ALA A 17 13.85 11.12 -6.98
CA ALA A 17 14.55 10.60 -5.81
C ALA A 17 13.95 9.26 -5.33
N GLU A 18 12.62 9.12 -5.38
CA GLU A 18 11.92 7.87 -5.13
C GLU A 18 12.34 6.77 -6.11
N THR A 19 12.30 7.06 -7.41
CA THR A 19 12.66 6.10 -8.45
C THR A 19 14.10 5.64 -8.31
N VAL A 20 15.03 6.56 -8.03
CA VAL A 20 16.43 6.24 -7.76
C VAL A 20 16.57 5.38 -6.51
N ALA A 21 15.87 5.73 -5.41
CA ALA A 21 15.92 4.94 -4.17
C ALA A 21 15.40 3.51 -4.37
N ARG A 22 14.29 3.34 -5.11
CA ARG A 22 13.74 2.01 -5.43
C ARG A 22 14.64 1.21 -6.35
N SER A 23 15.24 1.84 -7.37
CA SER A 23 16.21 1.19 -8.25
C SER A 23 17.44 0.74 -7.46
N ALA A 24 18.03 1.61 -6.64
CA ALA A 24 19.17 1.26 -5.82
C ALA A 24 18.85 0.17 -4.79
N ALA A 25 17.65 0.20 -4.20
CA ALA A 25 17.18 -0.85 -3.31
C ALA A 25 17.09 -2.20 -4.05
N PHE A 26 16.50 -2.23 -5.25
CA PHE A 26 16.46 -3.43 -6.08
C PHE A 26 17.85 -3.92 -6.47
N ASP A 27 18.70 -3.04 -7.00
CA ASP A 27 20.05 -3.36 -7.45
C ASP A 27 20.88 -3.96 -6.31
N SER A 28 20.71 -3.48 -5.08
CA SER A 28 21.45 -4.01 -3.92
C SER A 28 21.07 -5.43 -3.51
N VAL A 29 19.89 -5.91 -3.92
CA VAL A 29 19.37 -7.26 -3.61
C VAL A 29 19.14 -8.12 -4.86
N HIS A 30 19.47 -7.61 -6.03
CA HIS A 30 19.19 -8.25 -7.32
C HIS A 30 19.74 -9.67 -7.38
N ASP A 31 21.02 -9.85 -7.04
CA ASP A 31 21.68 -11.16 -7.08
C ASP A 31 21.07 -12.17 -6.10
N GLN A 32 20.50 -11.68 -4.98
CA GLN A 32 19.82 -12.53 -4.00
C GLN A 32 18.46 -13.00 -4.53
N LEU A 33 17.66 -12.05 -5.07
CA LEU A 33 16.32 -12.32 -5.58
C LEU A 33 16.31 -13.09 -6.89
N CYS A 34 17.27 -12.83 -7.77
CA CYS A 34 17.39 -13.43 -9.09
C CYS A 34 18.38 -14.61 -9.13
N SER A 35 18.76 -15.16 -7.97
CA SER A 35 19.60 -16.35 -7.91
C SER A 35 18.88 -17.58 -8.52
N PRO A 36 19.58 -18.47 -9.27
CA PRO A 36 18.92 -19.57 -9.98
C PRO A 36 18.13 -20.56 -9.10
N GLY A 37 18.47 -20.65 -7.81
CA GLY A 37 17.76 -21.51 -6.86
C GLY A 37 16.58 -20.83 -6.16
N ARG A 38 16.34 -19.54 -6.41
CA ARG A 38 15.25 -18.80 -5.78
C ARG A 38 13.94 -19.08 -6.50
N ILE A 39 12.93 -19.50 -5.75
CA ILE A 39 11.58 -19.67 -6.28
C ILE A 39 11.06 -18.29 -6.67
N SER A 40 10.71 -18.14 -7.94
CA SER A 40 10.24 -16.89 -8.53
C SER A 40 8.84 -17.09 -9.07
N VAL A 41 7.87 -16.37 -8.50
CA VAL A 41 6.47 -16.39 -8.94
C VAL A 41 6.23 -15.17 -9.81
N GLY A 42 5.96 -15.41 -11.09
CA GLY A 42 5.69 -14.37 -12.07
C GLY A 42 4.42 -13.58 -11.79
N THR A 43 4.28 -12.45 -12.49
CA THR A 43 3.00 -11.78 -12.65
C THR A 43 2.10 -12.65 -13.52
N ASP A 44 0.90 -12.95 -13.04
CA ASP A 44 -0.11 -13.72 -13.76
C ASP A 44 -1.11 -12.77 -14.47
N ASP A 45 -1.85 -13.27 -15.45
CA ASP A 45 -2.82 -12.51 -16.25
C ASP A 45 -4.12 -12.22 -15.47
N CYS A 46 -4.26 -12.72 -14.24
CA CYS A 46 -5.41 -12.46 -13.39
C CYS A 46 -5.47 -10.96 -13.01
N PRO A 47 -6.58 -10.26 -13.30
CA PRO A 47 -6.66 -8.83 -13.07
C PRO A 47 -6.61 -8.50 -11.58
N ARG A 48 -5.69 -7.60 -11.22
CA ARG A 48 -5.66 -7.01 -9.87
C ARG A 48 -6.90 -6.14 -9.66
N PRO A 49 -7.36 -5.97 -8.41
CA PRO A 49 -8.48 -5.09 -8.16
C PRO A 49 -8.20 -3.63 -8.56
N PRO A 50 -9.23 -2.88 -8.99
CA PRO A 50 -9.08 -1.47 -9.30
C PRO A 50 -8.68 -0.68 -8.05
N LEU A 51 -7.91 0.39 -8.24
CA LEU A 51 -7.53 1.30 -7.16
C LEU A 51 -8.77 2.03 -6.63
N ARG A 52 -8.85 2.21 -5.31
CA ARG A 52 -9.90 3.04 -4.72
C ARG A 52 -9.57 4.51 -4.89
N VAL A 53 -10.61 5.33 -5.02
CA VAL A 53 -10.47 6.79 -5.11
C VAL A 53 -10.45 7.33 -3.69
N SER A 54 -9.39 8.06 -3.32
CA SER A 54 -9.32 8.66 -1.99
C SER A 54 -10.15 9.92 -1.86
N PRO A 55 -10.57 10.31 -0.65
CA PRO A 55 -11.32 11.55 -0.43
C PRO A 55 -10.58 12.79 -0.93
N ALA A 56 -9.25 12.83 -0.81
CA ALA A 56 -8.42 13.90 -1.35
C ALA A 56 -8.50 13.95 -2.89
N GLN A 57 -8.45 12.78 -3.55
CA GLN A 57 -8.60 12.68 -5.00
C GLN A 57 -10.03 13.03 -5.46
N GLU A 58 -11.05 12.60 -4.72
CA GLU A 58 -12.44 12.93 -4.97
C GLU A 58 -12.69 14.43 -4.84
N TYR A 59 -12.20 15.06 -3.76
CA TYR A 59 -12.21 16.52 -3.60
C TYR A 59 -11.47 17.19 -4.75
N ALA A 60 -10.29 16.71 -5.13
CA ALA A 60 -9.51 17.27 -6.20
C ALA A 60 -10.18 17.15 -7.58
N ASN A 61 -10.97 16.10 -7.81
CA ASN A 61 -11.76 15.90 -9.03
C ASN A 61 -12.96 16.86 -9.04
N HIS A 62 -13.74 16.90 -7.96
CA HIS A 62 -14.92 17.77 -7.84
C HIS A 62 -14.57 19.26 -7.80
N ALA A 63 -13.52 19.66 -7.06
CA ALA A 63 -13.06 21.04 -7.02
C ALA A 63 -12.58 21.53 -8.39
N SER A 64 -11.96 20.66 -9.20
CA SER A 64 -11.58 21.04 -10.56
C SER A 64 -12.78 21.26 -11.48
N ALA A 65 -13.83 20.43 -11.37
CA ALA A 65 -15.07 20.63 -12.13
C ALA A 65 -15.86 21.87 -11.65
N GLY A 66 -15.99 22.04 -10.33
CA GLY A 66 -16.69 23.19 -9.73
C GLY A 66 -15.99 24.52 -10.00
N SER A 67 -14.66 24.55 -10.00
CA SER A 67 -13.88 25.77 -10.30
C SER A 67 -14.01 26.21 -11.75
N LEU A 68 -14.09 25.26 -12.70
CA LEU A 68 -14.30 25.58 -14.12
C LEU A 68 -15.71 26.12 -14.38
N ILE A 69 -16.73 25.53 -13.76
CA ILE A 69 -18.12 25.99 -13.86
C ILE A 69 -18.28 27.36 -13.18
N GLY A 70 -17.73 27.52 -11.98
CA GLY A 70 -17.74 28.79 -11.24
C GLY A 70 -17.04 29.91 -12.01
N ALA A 71 -15.86 29.64 -12.57
CA ALA A 71 -15.14 30.61 -13.39
C ALA A 71 -15.89 30.97 -14.68
N ALA A 72 -16.52 30.00 -15.36
CA ALA A 72 -17.37 30.28 -16.52
C ALA A 72 -18.58 31.15 -16.13
N ALA A 73 -19.23 30.87 -15.00
CA ALA A 73 -20.33 31.68 -14.49
C ALA A 73 -19.89 33.10 -14.10
N THR A 74 -18.76 33.27 -13.40
CA THR A 74 -18.20 34.58 -13.06
C THR A 74 -17.82 35.38 -14.30
N LEU A 75 -17.21 34.74 -15.31
CA LEU A 75 -16.84 35.38 -16.57
C LEU A 75 -18.08 35.78 -17.39
N LEU A 76 -19.16 34.98 -17.36
CA LEU A 76 -20.43 35.29 -18.02
C LEU A 76 -21.23 36.40 -17.31
N VAL A 77 -21.16 36.49 -15.97
CA VAL A 77 -21.90 37.48 -15.19
C VAL A 77 -21.17 38.81 -15.08
N LYS A 78 -19.85 38.77 -14.88
CA LYS A 78 -19.05 39.97 -14.57
C LYS A 78 -18.17 40.45 -15.72
N HIS A 79 -18.01 39.64 -16.78
CA HIS A 79 -17.18 39.96 -17.96
C HIS A 79 -15.74 40.42 -17.63
N ASP A 80 -15.21 39.99 -16.48
CA ASP A 80 -13.84 40.30 -16.03
C ASP A 80 -13.00 39.02 -15.94
N GLY A 81 -11.97 38.95 -16.78
CA GLY A 81 -11.05 37.80 -16.83
C GLY A 81 -10.14 37.68 -15.61
N SER A 82 -9.90 38.77 -14.87
CA SER A 82 -9.07 38.77 -13.66
C SER A 82 -9.82 38.11 -12.49
N GLU A 83 -11.09 38.44 -12.28
CA GLU A 83 -11.91 37.79 -11.25
C GLU A 83 -12.24 36.33 -11.60
N ALA A 84 -12.41 36.00 -12.88
CA ALA A 84 -12.54 34.60 -13.29
C ALA A 84 -11.27 33.80 -12.99
N ALA A 85 -10.08 34.40 -13.14
CA ALA A 85 -8.81 33.77 -12.79
C ALA A 85 -8.65 33.60 -11.26
N GLU A 86 -9.08 34.58 -10.47
CA GLU A 86 -9.14 34.45 -9.00
C GLU A 86 -10.08 33.34 -8.55
N ALA A 87 -11.26 33.19 -9.18
CA ALA A 87 -12.18 32.09 -8.89
C ALA A 87 -11.58 30.69 -9.19
N VAL A 88 -10.81 30.56 -10.29
CA VAL A 88 -10.05 29.34 -10.61
C VAL A 88 -8.95 29.07 -9.58
N LEU A 89 -8.26 30.11 -9.08
CA LEU A 89 -7.19 29.97 -8.10
C LEU A 89 -7.73 29.65 -6.69
N ALA A 90 -8.85 30.26 -6.30
CA ALA A 90 -9.52 30.04 -5.02
C ALA A 90 -10.10 28.62 -4.88
N GLY A 91 -10.51 28.01 -6.00
CA GLY A 91 -10.94 26.61 -6.05
C GLY A 91 -9.85 25.63 -6.49
N SER A 92 -8.60 26.08 -6.69
CA SER A 92 -7.57 25.23 -7.30
C SER A 92 -7.16 24.11 -6.34
N PRO A 93 -7.32 22.83 -6.71
CA PRO A 93 -7.01 21.68 -5.85
C PRO A 93 -5.51 21.43 -5.69
N LYS A 94 -4.64 22.42 -5.93
CA LYS A 94 -3.19 22.23 -6.01
C LYS A 94 -2.59 21.73 -4.69
N ALA A 95 -2.93 22.35 -3.56
CA ALA A 95 -2.44 21.88 -2.26
C ALA A 95 -2.92 20.44 -1.95
N ALA A 96 -4.18 20.14 -2.27
CA ALA A 96 -4.78 18.82 -2.13
C ALA A 96 -4.16 17.75 -3.04
N ARG A 97 -3.56 18.13 -4.18
CA ARG A 97 -2.89 17.22 -5.12
C ARG A 97 -1.40 17.02 -4.82
N TYR A 98 -0.66 18.10 -4.55
CA TYR A 98 0.80 18.03 -4.41
C TYR A 98 1.23 17.45 -3.06
N GLY A 99 0.49 17.74 -1.98
CA GLY A 99 0.83 17.26 -0.62
C GLY A 99 0.90 15.74 -0.53
N PRO A 100 -0.20 15.02 -0.82
CA PRO A 100 -0.21 13.56 -0.81
C PRO A 100 0.80 12.96 -1.78
N ALA A 101 0.90 13.49 -3.00
CA ALA A 101 1.83 12.97 -4.01
C ALA A 101 3.32 13.08 -3.58
N VAL A 102 3.71 14.20 -2.97
CA VAL A 102 5.06 14.37 -2.41
C VAL A 102 5.28 13.45 -1.21
N PHE A 103 4.31 13.37 -0.30
CA PHE A 103 4.37 12.48 0.86
C PHE A 103 4.59 11.03 0.43
N HIS A 104 3.80 10.51 -0.51
CA HIS A 104 3.93 9.14 -0.98
C HIS A 104 5.28 8.88 -1.66
N ALA A 105 5.79 9.83 -2.45
CA ALA A 105 7.12 9.70 -3.04
C ALA A 105 8.22 9.64 -1.97
N VAL A 106 8.12 10.47 -0.93
CA VAL A 106 9.07 10.47 0.20
C VAL A 106 8.95 9.18 1.02
N LEU A 107 7.73 8.71 1.29
CA LEU A 107 7.46 7.47 2.01
C LEU A 107 8.04 6.26 1.26
N SER A 108 7.71 6.13 -0.03
CA SER A 108 8.24 5.09 -0.91
C SER A 108 9.77 5.10 -0.92
N ALA A 109 10.38 6.28 -1.05
CA ALA A 109 11.83 6.42 -1.00
C ALA A 109 12.43 6.05 0.37
N ALA A 110 11.75 6.38 1.47
CA ALA A 110 12.18 6.05 2.82
C ALA A 110 12.12 4.54 3.09
N LEU A 111 11.02 3.88 2.70
CA LEU A 111 10.87 2.43 2.77
C LEU A 111 11.96 1.72 1.95
N ALA A 112 12.18 2.16 0.71
CA ALA A 112 13.24 1.64 -0.16
C ALA A 112 14.63 1.75 0.48
N ARG A 113 14.96 2.89 1.09
CA ARG A 113 16.25 3.08 1.80
C ARG A 113 16.41 2.19 3.02
N THR A 114 15.32 1.73 3.63
CA THR A 114 15.36 0.76 4.74
C THR A 114 15.39 -0.70 4.27
N GLY A 115 15.43 -0.93 2.94
CA GLY A 115 15.49 -2.27 2.35
C GLY A 115 14.12 -2.90 2.07
N VAL A 116 13.02 -2.18 2.23
CA VAL A 116 11.69 -2.61 1.81
C VAL A 116 11.54 -2.36 0.31
N LEU A 117 11.30 -3.41 -0.49
CA LEU A 117 11.18 -3.24 -1.94
C LEU A 117 9.75 -2.87 -2.33
N VAL A 118 9.50 -1.58 -2.56
CA VAL A 118 8.24 -1.09 -3.13
C VAL A 118 8.23 -1.34 -4.65
N ARG A 119 7.33 -2.21 -5.11
CA ARG A 119 7.16 -2.57 -6.52
C ARG A 119 6.14 -1.68 -7.22
N ASP A 120 5.00 -1.46 -6.58
CA ASP A 120 3.91 -0.62 -7.09
C ASP A 120 3.69 0.59 -6.16
N PRO A 121 4.32 1.74 -6.48
CA PRO A 121 4.17 2.94 -5.66
C PRO A 121 2.78 3.57 -5.76
N GLU A 122 1.97 3.22 -6.76
CA GLU A 122 0.59 3.72 -6.86
C GLU A 122 -0.31 2.98 -5.86
N ARG A 123 -0.13 1.66 -5.72
CA ARG A 123 -0.80 0.87 -4.67
C ARG A 123 -0.34 1.22 -3.28
N LEU A 124 0.94 1.57 -3.10
CA LEU A 124 1.42 2.08 -1.80
C LEU A 124 0.64 3.32 -1.33
N ARG A 125 0.15 4.17 -2.25
CA ARG A 125 -0.65 5.36 -1.87
C ARG A 125 -1.94 5.01 -1.16
N GLN A 126 -2.51 3.84 -1.48
CA GLN A 126 -3.74 3.35 -0.88
C GLN A 126 -3.60 3.09 0.63
N LEU A 127 -2.36 3.12 1.19
CA LEU A 127 -2.15 3.10 2.65
C LEU A 127 -2.88 4.25 3.35
N GLU A 128 -3.13 5.38 2.68
CA GLU A 128 -3.93 6.50 3.24
C GLU A 128 -5.37 6.07 3.57
N MET A 129 -5.89 5.05 2.87
CA MET A 129 -7.23 4.50 3.04
C MET A 129 -7.21 3.13 3.73
N ALA A 130 -6.05 2.63 4.18
CA ALA A 130 -5.96 1.31 4.81
C ALA A 130 -6.91 1.25 6.01
N GLY A 131 -7.80 0.26 6.01
CA GLY A 131 -8.74 0.02 7.12
C GLY A 131 -8.51 -1.33 7.77
N THR A 132 -7.99 -2.31 7.02
CA THR A 132 -7.87 -3.68 7.48
C THR A 132 -6.55 -4.30 7.04
N VAL A 133 -5.91 -5.04 7.94
CA VAL A 133 -4.77 -5.91 7.64
C VAL A 133 -5.16 -7.38 7.81
N VAL A 134 -4.85 -8.19 6.80
CA VAL A 134 -5.03 -9.64 6.81
C VAL A 134 -3.66 -10.30 6.91
N LEU A 135 -3.43 -11.07 7.96
CA LEU A 135 -2.16 -11.75 8.22
C LEU A 135 -2.34 -13.27 8.08
N HIS A 136 -1.66 -13.85 7.09
CA HIS A 136 -1.63 -15.31 6.90
C HIS A 136 -0.58 -15.97 7.83
N PRO A 137 -0.79 -17.19 8.35
CA PRO A 137 0.07 -17.79 9.36
C PRO A 137 1.47 -18.05 8.81
N SER A 138 1.59 -18.26 7.49
CA SER A 138 2.88 -18.36 6.80
C SER A 138 3.81 -17.19 7.08
N ALA A 139 3.28 -15.98 7.32
CA ALA A 139 4.06 -14.79 7.62
C ALA A 139 4.38 -14.65 9.11
N LEU A 140 3.47 -15.10 9.97
CA LEU A 140 3.57 -14.96 11.43
C LEU A 140 4.39 -16.07 12.10
N ARG A 141 4.81 -17.10 11.36
CA ARG A 141 5.58 -18.23 11.90
C ARG A 141 7.08 -18.11 11.68
N ALA A 142 7.83 -18.48 12.71
CA ALA A 142 9.25 -18.75 12.65
C ALA A 142 9.55 -20.08 11.93
N GLU A 143 10.83 -20.37 11.68
CA GLU A 143 11.26 -21.62 11.02
C GLU A 143 11.00 -22.88 11.86
N ASP A 144 11.09 -22.74 13.19
CA ASP A 144 10.81 -23.82 14.15
C ASP A 144 9.30 -24.10 14.31
N GLY A 145 8.46 -23.36 13.57
CA GLY A 145 7.02 -23.52 13.55
C GLY A 145 6.29 -22.77 14.66
N THR A 146 6.99 -22.08 15.57
CA THR A 146 6.41 -21.21 16.60
C THR A 146 6.05 -19.84 16.04
N ALA A 147 5.43 -18.98 16.86
CA ALA A 147 5.21 -17.58 16.51
C ALA A 147 6.55 -16.84 16.30
N ASP A 148 6.63 -16.08 15.22
CA ASP A 148 7.76 -15.22 14.93
C ASP A 148 7.87 -14.13 16.03
N PRO A 149 9.07 -13.80 16.52
CA PRO A 149 9.25 -12.77 17.56
C PRO A 149 8.69 -11.39 17.18
N TRP A 150 8.50 -11.11 15.88
CA TRP A 150 7.89 -9.89 15.39
C TRP A 150 6.37 -9.96 15.19
N ALA A 151 5.73 -11.11 15.44
CA ALA A 151 4.29 -11.27 15.29
C ALA A 151 3.52 -10.29 16.18
N GLU A 152 3.79 -10.27 17.49
CA GLU A 152 3.17 -9.31 18.42
C GLU A 152 3.46 -7.85 18.04
N PRO A 153 4.72 -7.41 17.80
CA PRO A 153 5.01 -6.05 17.32
C PRO A 153 4.23 -5.63 16.07
N VAL A 154 4.04 -6.53 15.10
CA VAL A 154 3.29 -6.26 13.87
C VAL A 154 1.79 -6.09 14.15
N LEU A 155 1.20 -6.99 14.96
CA LEU A 155 -0.19 -6.88 15.39
C LEU A 155 -0.43 -5.57 16.15
N ASP A 156 0.49 -5.23 17.06
CA ASP A 156 0.47 -3.97 17.80
C ASP A 156 0.57 -2.74 16.90
N ALA A 157 1.45 -2.78 15.90
CA ALA A 157 1.60 -1.68 14.94
C ALA A 157 0.33 -1.49 14.10
N ALA A 158 -0.31 -2.58 13.67
CA ALA A 158 -1.58 -2.52 12.97
C ALA A 158 -2.68 -1.87 13.82
N ARG A 159 -2.81 -2.29 15.09
CA ARG A 159 -3.79 -1.70 16.02
C ARG A 159 -3.52 -0.24 16.30
N ARG A 160 -2.26 0.15 16.52
CA ARG A 160 -1.87 1.57 16.68
C ARG A 160 -2.12 2.38 15.42
N ALA A 161 -2.09 1.74 14.25
CA ALA A 161 -2.47 2.35 12.99
C ALA A 161 -3.99 2.49 12.77
N GLY A 162 -4.79 2.02 13.74
CA GLY A 162 -6.25 2.00 13.66
C GLY A 162 -6.77 1.03 12.60
N LEU A 163 -5.99 0.00 12.26
CA LEU A 163 -6.41 -1.05 11.35
C LEU A 163 -7.15 -2.13 12.11
N ARG A 164 -8.21 -2.65 11.50
CA ARG A 164 -8.80 -3.93 11.90
C ARG A 164 -7.82 -5.05 11.57
N VAL A 165 -7.54 -5.91 12.55
CA VAL A 165 -6.56 -6.98 12.44
C VAL A 165 -7.27 -8.31 12.26
N VAL A 166 -7.17 -8.87 11.05
CA VAL A 166 -7.71 -10.18 10.70
C VAL A 166 -6.56 -11.18 10.56
N VAL A 167 -6.58 -12.24 11.36
CA VAL A 167 -5.58 -13.30 11.32
C VAL A 167 -6.24 -14.60 10.86
N VAL A 168 -5.62 -15.33 9.94
CA VAL A 168 -6.07 -16.70 9.63
C VAL A 168 -5.62 -17.63 10.76
N GLY A 169 -6.50 -18.49 11.23
CA GLY A 169 -6.23 -19.36 12.37
C GLY A 169 -5.08 -20.33 12.12
N ASP A 170 -4.20 -20.49 13.11
CA ASP A 170 -3.18 -21.54 13.15
C ASP A 170 -2.96 -21.88 14.63
N PRO A 171 -3.02 -23.16 15.04
CA PRO A 171 -2.81 -23.56 16.43
C PRO A 171 -1.47 -23.12 17.01
N ALA A 172 -0.44 -22.94 16.18
CA ALA A 172 0.87 -22.47 16.62
C ALA A 172 0.91 -20.97 16.97
N LEU A 173 -0.18 -20.24 16.71
CA LEU A 173 -0.32 -18.79 16.92
C LEU A 173 -1.35 -18.45 18.00
N GLU A 174 -1.83 -19.43 18.78
CA GLU A 174 -2.83 -19.20 19.84
C GLU A 174 -2.42 -18.08 20.81
N ASP A 175 -1.13 -18.00 21.16
CA ASP A 175 -0.61 -17.00 22.09
C ASP A 175 -0.70 -15.56 21.56
N VAL A 176 -0.65 -15.36 20.23
CA VAL A 176 -0.63 -14.02 19.60
C VAL A 176 -1.97 -13.63 18.97
N THR A 177 -2.84 -14.60 18.68
CA THR A 177 -4.17 -14.34 18.09
C THR A 177 -5.12 -13.57 19.01
N GLY A 178 -4.86 -13.51 20.32
CA GLY A 178 -5.59 -12.64 21.25
C GLY A 178 -5.44 -11.13 20.97
N LEU A 179 -4.47 -10.74 20.13
CA LEU A 179 -4.30 -9.36 19.66
C LEU A 179 -5.08 -9.07 18.36
N ALA A 180 -5.66 -10.08 17.71
CA ALA A 180 -6.46 -9.91 16.50
C ALA A 180 -7.89 -9.50 16.85
N ASP A 181 -8.51 -8.69 15.99
CA ASP A 181 -9.93 -8.35 16.08
C ASP A 181 -10.80 -9.48 15.53
N GLU A 182 -10.29 -10.25 14.56
CA GLU A 182 -10.92 -11.45 14.01
C GLU A 182 -9.89 -12.55 13.74
N VAL A 183 -10.25 -13.78 14.09
CA VAL A 183 -9.52 -14.99 13.66
C VAL A 183 -10.41 -15.79 12.71
N VAL A 184 -10.02 -15.89 11.44
CA VAL A 184 -10.78 -16.62 10.42
C VAL A 184 -10.36 -18.09 10.35
N ASP A 185 -11.29 -18.97 10.01
CA ASP A 185 -11.02 -20.41 9.89
C ASP A 185 -10.00 -20.70 8.77
N ALA A 186 -8.95 -21.45 9.07
CA ALA A 186 -7.88 -21.83 8.13
C ALA A 186 -8.36 -22.63 6.91
N ARG A 187 -9.55 -23.25 6.99
CA ARG A 187 -10.17 -23.99 5.88
C ARG A 187 -10.82 -23.06 4.86
N ARG A 188 -11.03 -21.79 5.20
CA ARG A 188 -11.57 -20.79 4.27
C ARG A 188 -10.41 -20.30 3.39
N PRO A 189 -10.55 -20.35 2.05
CA PRO A 189 -9.55 -19.81 1.15
C PRO A 189 -9.20 -18.35 1.45
N LEU A 190 -7.94 -17.98 1.35
CA LEU A 190 -7.47 -16.64 1.70
C LEU A 190 -8.07 -15.58 0.77
N ASP A 191 -8.22 -15.90 -0.51
CA ASP A 191 -8.87 -15.01 -1.48
C ASP A 191 -10.34 -14.76 -1.17
N ASP A 192 -11.08 -15.77 -0.69
CA ASP A 192 -12.46 -15.61 -0.21
C ASP A 192 -12.55 -14.70 1.02
N VAL A 193 -11.56 -14.74 1.92
CA VAL A 193 -11.47 -13.82 3.07
C VAL A 193 -11.25 -12.40 2.57
N VAL A 194 -10.21 -12.20 1.76
CA VAL A 194 -9.84 -10.89 1.23
C VAL A 194 -10.96 -10.29 0.39
N TYR A 195 -11.61 -11.08 -0.47
CA TYR A 195 -12.72 -10.63 -1.29
C TYR A 195 -13.94 -10.22 -0.46
N GLY A 196 -14.24 -10.97 0.61
CA GLY A 196 -15.31 -10.63 1.55
C GLY A 196 -15.06 -9.28 2.23
N LEU A 197 -13.85 -9.07 2.76
CA LEU A 197 -13.47 -7.82 3.43
C LEU A 197 -13.49 -6.63 2.48
N ARG A 198 -12.98 -6.80 1.26
CA ARG A 198 -12.93 -5.71 0.26
C ARG A 198 -14.31 -5.25 -0.22
N ARG A 199 -15.32 -6.12 -0.14
CA ARG A 199 -16.70 -5.78 -0.53
C ARG A 199 -17.42 -4.91 0.49
N ASP A 200 -16.95 -4.93 1.72
CA ASP A 200 -17.46 -4.06 2.75
C ASP A 200 -16.78 -2.68 2.59
N GLU A 201 -17.59 -1.65 2.35
CA GLU A 201 -17.08 -0.29 2.15
C GLU A 201 -16.50 0.29 3.44
N ASP A 202 -16.96 -0.19 4.61
CA ASP A 202 -16.51 0.27 5.93
C ASP A 202 -15.11 -0.27 6.30
N GLU A 203 -14.67 -1.36 5.66
CA GLU A 203 -13.36 -2.00 5.91
C GLU A 203 -12.18 -1.24 5.30
N GLY A 204 -12.42 -0.23 4.46
CA GLY A 204 -11.36 0.51 3.77
C GLY A 204 -10.46 -0.38 2.90
N VAL A 205 -9.26 0.10 2.59
CA VAL A 205 -8.26 -0.64 1.81
C VAL A 205 -7.74 -1.85 2.62
N VAL A 206 -7.76 -3.03 1.99
CA VAL A 206 -7.30 -4.28 2.60
C VAL A 206 -5.83 -4.55 2.24
N VAL A 207 -4.99 -4.58 3.28
CA VAL A 207 -3.57 -4.95 3.20
C VAL A 207 -3.42 -6.42 3.54
N THR A 208 -2.91 -7.25 2.62
CA THR A 208 -2.70 -8.68 2.88
C THR A 208 -1.21 -8.99 2.99
N VAL A 209 -0.82 -9.67 4.06
CA VAL A 209 0.55 -10.05 4.36
C VAL A 209 0.66 -11.56 4.40
N ALA A 210 1.52 -12.13 3.55
CA ALA A 210 1.76 -13.56 3.52
C ALA A 210 3.17 -13.92 3.04
N ARG A 211 3.56 -15.18 3.24
CA ARG A 211 4.80 -15.77 2.74
C ARG A 211 4.44 -16.98 1.89
N ALA A 212 4.43 -16.83 0.57
CA ALA A 212 4.40 -17.98 -0.32
C ALA A 212 5.79 -18.64 -0.29
N ARG A 213 5.85 -19.96 -0.22
CA ARG A 213 7.07 -20.78 -0.28
C ARG A 213 7.19 -21.55 -1.59
N SER A 214 6.08 -21.75 -2.30
CA SER A 214 6.04 -22.40 -3.61
C SER A 214 5.21 -21.60 -4.62
N ALA A 215 5.43 -21.86 -5.91
CA ALA A 215 4.52 -21.43 -6.98
C ALA A 215 3.15 -22.15 -6.90
N ASP A 216 3.12 -23.29 -6.21
CA ASP A 216 1.91 -24.11 -6.01
C ASP A 216 1.07 -23.65 -4.79
N ASP A 217 1.50 -22.62 -4.06
CA ASP A 217 0.75 -22.02 -2.94
C ASP A 217 -0.40 -21.15 -3.48
N HIS A 218 -1.25 -21.75 -4.32
CA HIS A 218 -2.27 -21.04 -5.10
C HIS A 218 -3.23 -20.23 -4.22
N ASP A 219 -3.60 -20.74 -3.05
CA ASP A 219 -4.47 -20.04 -2.10
C ASP A 219 -3.81 -18.76 -1.55
N VAL A 220 -2.57 -18.86 -1.07
CA VAL A 220 -1.81 -17.72 -0.56
C VAL A 220 -1.57 -16.69 -1.67
N LEU A 221 -1.20 -17.15 -2.85
CA LEU A 221 -0.97 -16.30 -4.02
C LEU A 221 -2.26 -15.63 -4.48
N ALA A 222 -3.40 -16.33 -4.49
CA ALA A 222 -4.70 -15.76 -4.83
C ALA A 222 -5.12 -14.69 -3.82
N GLY A 223 -4.93 -14.93 -2.51
CA GLY A 223 -5.20 -13.96 -1.46
C GLY A 223 -4.36 -12.68 -1.59
N LEU A 224 -3.05 -12.82 -1.80
CA LEU A 224 -2.17 -11.68 -2.08
C LEU A 224 -2.65 -10.91 -3.33
N ARG A 225 -2.99 -11.61 -4.42
CA ARG A 225 -3.47 -10.98 -5.66
C ARG A 225 -4.86 -10.35 -5.54
N GLY A 226 -5.72 -10.85 -4.67
CA GLY A 226 -7.07 -10.32 -4.44
C GLY A 226 -7.11 -9.06 -3.57
N SER A 227 -6.00 -8.74 -2.89
CA SER A 227 -5.89 -7.61 -1.95
C SER A 227 -5.78 -6.25 -2.65
N ASP A 228 -6.14 -5.17 -1.94
CA ASP A 228 -5.87 -3.82 -2.44
C ASP A 228 -4.36 -3.53 -2.40
N ILE A 229 -3.69 -3.94 -1.31
CA ILE A 229 -2.22 -3.90 -1.14
C ILE A 229 -1.68 -5.28 -0.74
N ALA A 230 -0.80 -5.84 -1.56
CA ALA A 230 -0.16 -7.13 -1.37
C ALA A 230 1.26 -6.96 -0.81
N VAL A 231 1.51 -7.51 0.39
CA VAL A 231 2.83 -7.54 1.03
C VAL A 231 3.32 -8.98 1.09
N ALA A 232 4.31 -9.31 0.28
CA ALA A 232 4.92 -10.64 0.27
C ALA A 232 6.18 -10.64 1.13
N LEU A 233 6.25 -11.51 2.12
CA LEU A 233 7.49 -11.79 2.83
C LEU A 233 8.39 -12.60 1.89
N THR A 234 9.58 -12.07 1.64
CA THR A 234 10.59 -12.64 0.73
C THR A 234 11.90 -12.90 1.47
N ASP A 235 11.85 -12.92 2.80
CA ASP A 235 12.92 -13.41 3.66
C ASP A 235 13.01 -14.94 3.59
N ARG A 236 14.12 -15.50 4.12
CA ARG A 236 14.30 -16.95 4.30
C ARG A 236 14.01 -17.74 3.02
N ASP A 237 13.14 -18.75 3.08
CA ASP A 237 12.68 -19.60 1.97
C ASP A 237 11.46 -19.04 1.20
N GLY A 238 11.04 -17.81 1.51
CA GLY A 238 9.92 -17.17 0.82
C GLY A 238 10.17 -16.98 -0.68
N ALA A 239 9.21 -17.35 -1.51
CA ALA A 239 9.24 -17.12 -2.94
C ALA A 239 9.23 -15.61 -3.25
N VAL A 240 9.89 -15.24 -4.34
CA VAL A 240 9.86 -13.86 -4.87
C VAL A 240 8.58 -13.70 -5.68
N VAL A 241 7.56 -13.09 -5.08
CA VAL A 241 6.25 -12.88 -5.70
C VAL A 241 6.25 -11.55 -6.46
N TRP A 242 6.61 -11.56 -7.74
CA TRP A 242 6.77 -10.32 -8.53
C TRP A 242 5.49 -9.51 -8.73
N GLY A 243 4.33 -10.15 -8.54
CA GLY A 243 3.01 -9.50 -8.55
C GLY A 243 2.58 -8.88 -7.22
N ALA A 244 3.38 -8.97 -6.16
CA ALA A 244 3.14 -8.26 -4.92
C ALA A 244 3.58 -6.79 -5.03
N ASP A 245 2.93 -5.91 -4.28
CA ASP A 245 3.17 -4.47 -4.33
C ASP A 245 4.37 -4.06 -3.47
N ILE A 246 4.63 -4.85 -2.42
CA ILE A 246 5.74 -4.70 -1.49
C ILE A 246 6.39 -6.07 -1.27
N LEU A 247 7.71 -6.15 -1.42
CA LEU A 247 8.49 -7.31 -0.95
C LEU A 247 9.20 -6.95 0.36
N ALA A 248 8.86 -7.69 1.41
CA ALA A 248 9.46 -7.59 2.74
C ALA A 248 10.66 -8.55 2.82
N LEU A 249 11.84 -8.03 2.48
CA LEU A 249 13.08 -8.80 2.38
C LEU A 249 13.63 -9.24 3.75
N HIS A 250 13.28 -8.51 4.80
CA HIS A 250 13.67 -8.78 6.18
C HIS A 250 12.52 -9.36 7.01
N GLY A 251 11.44 -9.82 6.36
CA GLY A 251 10.29 -10.46 7.01
C GLY A 251 9.38 -9.45 7.72
N LEU A 252 8.83 -9.86 8.88
CA LEU A 252 7.92 -9.03 9.67
C LEU A 252 8.47 -7.66 10.13
N PRO A 253 9.77 -7.45 10.40
CA PRO A 253 10.34 -6.11 10.61
C PRO A 253 9.99 -5.10 9.49
N ASP A 254 9.97 -5.54 8.24
CA ASP A 254 9.60 -4.68 7.11
C ASP A 254 8.10 -4.39 7.08
N VAL A 255 7.27 -5.38 7.43
CA VAL A 255 5.83 -5.20 7.61
C VAL A 255 5.55 -4.18 8.72
N TRP A 256 6.25 -4.28 9.85
CA TRP A 256 6.14 -3.31 10.94
C TRP A 256 6.46 -1.89 10.48
N ARG A 257 7.50 -1.69 9.66
CA ARG A 257 7.84 -0.37 9.08
C ARG A 257 6.71 0.17 8.21
N VAL A 258 6.13 -0.67 7.35
CA VAL A 258 5.00 -0.31 6.48
C VAL A 258 3.78 0.10 7.31
N LEU A 259 3.39 -0.72 8.29
CA LEU A 259 2.21 -0.46 9.12
C LEU A 259 2.39 0.77 10.02
N THR A 260 3.60 1.01 10.53
CA THR A 260 3.91 2.21 11.33
C THR A 260 3.81 3.50 10.51
N ALA A 261 3.93 3.41 9.18
CA ALA A 261 3.77 4.56 8.29
C ALA A 261 2.30 4.89 7.97
N VAL A 262 1.35 3.98 8.24
CA VAL A 262 -0.07 4.18 7.92
C VAL A 262 -0.68 5.43 8.57
N PRO A 263 -0.48 5.72 9.88
CA PRO A 263 -0.99 6.96 10.47
C PRO A 263 -0.50 8.23 9.80
N ALA A 264 0.75 8.24 9.31
CA ALA A 264 1.32 9.38 8.62
C ALA A 264 0.80 9.52 7.18
N ALA A 265 0.25 8.45 6.61
CA ALA A 265 -0.31 8.44 5.27
C ALA A 265 -1.75 8.95 5.19
N ARG A 266 -2.48 8.99 6.32
CA ARG A 266 -3.87 9.47 6.40
C ARG A 266 -3.99 11.00 6.40
#